data_AF-A0A5C4QX15-F1
#
_entry.id   AF-A0A5C4QX15-F1
#
_cell.length_a   1.000
_cell.length_b   1.000
_cell.length_c   1.000
_cell.angle_alpha   90.00
_cell.angle_beta   90.00
_cell.angle_gamma   90.00
#
_symmetry.space_group_name_H-M   'P 1'
#
loop_
_entity.id
_entity.type
_entity.pdbx_description
1 polymer ?
#
loop_
_entity_poly.entity_id
_entity_poly.type
_entity_poly.pdbx_seq_one_letter_code
_entity_poly.pdbx_strand_id
1 'polypeptide(L)'
;MRESRLNSHHEVFQRYEDLAQMLAFRYGSGSQGIIFVLYDQLIALRRLLVQQPGSIVLRAWVAHLGDRLRQRYEDEFPAAAMGHPTAVVRTDPVVVQYSRAAFEEKYRSVMDVVQPETIELTGPVLPAPVREGRPYMYVIDEDGRFLLWTRSFSFEELVFGRNKATVNDVPVGHPMLVPDRLRASAAGEVVFIGGPQVRAVVINNKSGHFRFPPSSREVIVDCCRRIFRLPDDAVDVFIVGGFESRLVERTLVLADEPEPVSGRVEV
;
A
#
# COMPACT_ATOMS: atom_id res chain seq x y z
N MET A 1 -20.47 -2.68 34.30
CA MET A 1 -20.50 -2.43 32.84
C MET A 1 -19.13 -2.13 32.20
N ARG A 2 -18.16 -1.47 32.89
CA ARG A 2 -16.81 -1.23 32.32
C ARG A 2 -15.94 -2.49 32.21
N GLU A 3 -16.00 -3.40 33.19
CA GLU A 3 -15.20 -4.64 33.20
C GLU A 3 -15.58 -5.62 32.08
N SER A 4 -16.87 -5.77 31.79
CA SER A 4 -17.35 -6.66 30.72
C SER A 4 -16.84 -6.26 29.32
N ARG A 5 -16.62 -4.95 29.06
CA ARG A 5 -16.07 -4.47 27.78
C ARG A 5 -14.55 -4.67 27.67
N LEU A 6 -13.84 -4.63 28.80
CA LEU A 6 -12.40 -4.89 28.82
C LEU A 6 -12.11 -6.37 28.54
N ASN A 7 -12.91 -7.27 29.12
CA ASN A 7 -12.81 -8.70 28.85
C ASN A 7 -13.06 -9.03 27.37
N SER A 8 -14.04 -8.39 26.73
CA SER A 8 -14.30 -8.64 25.30
C SER A 8 -13.17 -8.20 24.37
N HIS A 9 -12.44 -7.14 24.71
CA HIS A 9 -11.28 -6.74 23.90
C HIS A 9 -10.13 -7.73 24.08
N HIS A 10 -9.89 -8.18 25.32
CA HIS A 10 -8.85 -9.17 25.62
C HIS A 10 -9.04 -10.48 24.86
N GLU A 11 -10.27 -10.99 24.76
CA GLU A 11 -10.57 -12.19 23.99
C GLU A 11 -10.26 -12.05 22.50
N VAL A 12 -10.58 -10.90 21.89
CA VAL A 12 -10.24 -10.64 20.48
C VAL A 12 -8.72 -10.62 20.30
N PHE A 13 -7.98 -9.98 21.21
CA PHE A 13 -6.52 -9.96 21.16
C PHE A 13 -5.90 -11.33 21.26
N GLN A 14 -6.37 -12.13 22.22
CA GLN A 14 -5.86 -13.47 22.43
C GLN A 14 -6.03 -14.33 21.18
N ARG A 15 -7.17 -14.22 20.48
CA ARG A 15 -7.40 -14.96 19.23
C ARG A 15 -6.38 -14.64 18.13
N TYR A 16 -6.00 -13.37 17.98
CA TYR A 16 -5.00 -12.98 16.98
C TYR A 16 -3.59 -13.47 17.36
N GLU A 17 -3.22 -13.38 18.64
CA GLU A 17 -1.93 -13.90 19.11
C GLU A 17 -1.86 -15.43 19.01
N ASP A 18 -2.91 -16.15 19.39
CA ASP A 18 -3.00 -17.60 19.25
C ASP A 18 -2.88 -18.02 17.79
N LEU A 19 -3.53 -17.29 16.87
CA LEU A 19 -3.43 -17.54 15.44
C LEU A 19 -2.02 -17.26 14.91
N ALA A 20 -1.39 -16.16 15.31
CA ALA A 20 -0.01 -15.83 14.93
C ALA A 20 0.98 -16.90 15.44
N GLN A 21 0.82 -17.37 16.67
CA GLN A 21 1.63 -18.44 17.26
C GLN A 21 1.42 -19.77 16.54
N MET A 22 0.17 -20.12 16.22
CA MET A 22 -0.15 -21.32 15.44
C MET A 22 0.52 -21.29 14.06
N LEU A 23 0.45 -20.16 13.36
CA LEU A 23 1.11 -19.99 12.05
C LEU A 23 2.63 -20.06 12.17
N ALA A 24 3.22 -19.45 13.21
CA ALA A 24 4.64 -19.53 13.49
C ALA A 24 5.09 -20.97 13.77
N PHE A 25 4.32 -21.72 14.55
CA PHE A 25 4.57 -23.13 14.84
C PHE A 25 4.49 -24.00 13.58
N ARG A 26 3.50 -23.77 12.72
CA ARG A 26 3.24 -24.60 11.55
C ARG A 26 4.12 -24.29 10.34
N TYR A 27 4.45 -23.01 10.11
CA TYR A 27 5.09 -22.54 8.89
C TYR A 27 6.41 -21.79 9.13
N GLY A 28 6.86 -21.70 10.39
CA GLY A 28 8.06 -20.96 10.79
C GLY A 28 7.76 -19.51 11.20
N SER A 29 8.65 -18.94 12.01
CA SER A 29 8.52 -17.58 12.56
C SER A 29 8.56 -16.48 11.50
N GLY A 30 9.18 -16.74 10.33
CA GLY A 30 9.21 -15.86 9.16
C GLY A 30 8.06 -16.09 8.16
N SER A 31 6.96 -16.70 8.61
CA SER A 31 5.82 -16.93 7.73
C SER A 31 5.10 -15.62 7.42
N GLN A 32 4.93 -15.33 6.14
CA GLN A 32 4.09 -14.23 5.65
C GLN A 32 2.67 -14.28 6.24
N GLY A 33 2.15 -15.47 6.55
CA GLY A 33 0.84 -15.62 7.19
C GLY A 33 0.74 -14.85 8.52
N ILE A 34 1.82 -14.74 9.28
CA ILE A 34 1.83 -13.99 10.54
C ILE A 34 1.66 -12.50 10.29
N ILE A 35 2.32 -11.95 9.26
CA ILE A 35 2.17 -10.54 8.88
C ILE A 35 0.71 -10.22 8.60
N PHE A 36 0.00 -11.08 7.89
CA PHE A 36 -1.41 -10.86 7.58
C PHE A 36 -2.33 -10.94 8.80
N VAL A 37 -2.03 -11.82 9.76
CA VAL A 37 -2.74 -11.85 11.05
C VAL A 37 -2.55 -10.53 11.79
N LEU A 38 -1.33 -10.01 11.84
CA LEU A 38 -1.03 -8.71 12.45
C LEU A 38 -1.71 -7.56 11.69
N TYR A 39 -1.78 -7.64 10.36
CA TYR A 39 -2.45 -6.64 9.53
C TYR A 39 -3.97 -6.62 9.78
N ASP A 40 -4.62 -7.79 9.81
CA ASP A 40 -6.05 -7.90 10.12
C ASP A 40 -6.35 -7.42 11.56
N GLN A 41 -5.49 -7.78 12.51
CA GLN A 41 -5.57 -7.30 13.89
C GLN A 41 -5.48 -5.77 13.96
N LEU A 42 -4.60 -5.13 13.18
CA LEU A 42 -4.45 -3.68 13.13
C LEU A 42 -5.71 -2.99 12.62
N ILE A 43 -6.33 -3.56 11.59
CA ILE A 43 -7.60 -3.04 11.03
C ILE A 43 -8.72 -3.17 12.05
N ALA A 44 -8.83 -4.31 12.73
CA ALA A 44 -9.81 -4.52 13.79
C ALA A 44 -9.63 -3.51 14.94
N LEU A 45 -8.39 -3.32 15.38
CA LEU A 45 -8.02 -2.35 16.40
C LEU A 45 -8.39 -0.91 16.01
N ARG A 46 -8.10 -0.53 14.76
CA ARG A 46 -8.43 0.81 14.27
C ARG A 46 -9.92 1.06 14.17
N ARG A 47 -10.70 0.06 13.74
CA ARG A 47 -12.17 0.14 13.77
C ARG A 47 -12.68 0.40 15.19
N LEU A 48 -12.15 -0.33 16.19
CA LEU A 48 -12.51 -0.10 17.59
C LEU A 48 -12.09 1.29 18.07
N LEU A 49 -10.89 1.75 17.70
CA LEU A 49 -10.38 3.07 18.08
C LEU A 49 -11.21 4.21 17.46
N VAL A 50 -11.69 4.06 16.22
CA VAL A 50 -12.61 5.03 15.60
C VAL A 50 -13.95 5.13 16.36
N GLN A 51 -14.42 4.02 16.95
CA GLN A 51 -15.61 4.02 17.80
C GLN A 51 -15.33 4.52 19.22
N GLN A 52 -14.07 4.45 19.67
CA GLN A 52 -13.64 4.80 21.02
C GLN A 52 -12.41 5.73 20.98
N PRO A 53 -12.53 6.94 20.42
CA PRO A 53 -11.39 7.83 20.17
C PRO A 53 -10.71 8.34 21.45
N GLY A 54 -11.31 8.14 22.62
CA GLY A 54 -10.68 8.43 23.93
C GLY A 54 -9.78 7.32 24.47
N SER A 55 -9.75 6.14 23.85
CA SER A 55 -9.08 4.97 24.41
C SER A 55 -7.55 5.03 24.26
N ILE A 56 -6.86 5.31 25.36
CA ILE A 56 -5.40 5.29 25.44
C ILE A 56 -4.85 3.88 25.21
N VAL A 57 -5.54 2.86 25.73
CA VAL A 57 -5.14 1.46 25.59
C VAL A 57 -5.16 1.06 24.11
N LEU A 58 -6.25 1.32 23.38
CA LEU A 58 -6.33 0.96 21.96
C LEU A 58 -5.27 1.69 21.12
N ARG A 59 -4.97 2.96 21.42
CA ARG A 59 -3.86 3.69 20.78
C ARG A 59 -2.50 3.02 20.99
N ALA A 60 -2.19 2.65 22.24
CA ALA A 60 -0.92 1.99 22.56
C ALA A 60 -0.78 0.66 21.82
N TRP A 61 -1.88 -0.11 21.75
CA TRP A 61 -1.91 -1.38 21.03
C TRP A 61 -1.73 -1.21 19.52
N VAL A 62 -2.40 -0.22 18.92
CA VAL A 62 -2.23 0.11 17.51
C VAL A 62 -0.77 0.48 17.20
N ALA A 63 -0.18 1.37 17.99
CA ALA A 63 1.21 1.79 17.80
C ALA A 63 2.17 0.58 17.90
N HIS A 64 2.01 -0.23 18.96
CA HIS A 64 2.81 -1.43 19.16
C HIS A 64 2.69 -2.43 17.99
N LEU A 65 1.49 -2.63 17.46
CA LEU A 65 1.26 -3.53 16.34
C LEU A 65 1.82 -3.00 15.02
N GLY A 66 1.72 -1.69 14.78
CA GLY A 66 2.36 -1.02 13.67
C GLY A 66 3.88 -1.19 13.70
N ASP A 67 4.50 -1.07 14.88
CA ASP A 67 5.93 -1.31 15.08
C ASP A 67 6.32 -2.75 14.78
N ARG A 68 5.55 -3.73 15.28
CA ARG A 68 5.77 -5.15 15.00
C ARG A 68 5.67 -5.48 13.51
N LEU A 69 4.67 -4.94 12.81
CA LEU A 69 4.51 -5.13 11.36
C LEU A 69 5.71 -4.59 10.59
N ARG A 70 6.14 -3.37 10.92
CA ARG A 70 7.32 -2.74 10.30
C ARG A 70 8.58 -3.57 10.51
N GLN A 71 8.86 -3.96 11.76
CA GLN A 71 10.04 -4.77 12.09
C GLN A 71 10.05 -6.10 11.33
N ARG A 72 8.91 -6.80 11.26
CA ARG A 72 8.77 -8.06 10.50
C ARG A 72 9.13 -7.89 9.03
N TYR A 73 8.69 -6.79 8.41
CA TYR A 73 9.01 -6.53 7.02
C TYR A 73 10.47 -6.16 6.78
N GLU A 74 11.11 -5.48 7.74
CA GLU A 74 12.55 -5.19 7.70
C GLU A 74 13.38 -6.47 7.81
N ASP A 75 12.99 -7.41 8.68
CA ASP A 75 13.71 -8.67 8.90
C ASP A 75 13.57 -9.68 7.75
N GLU A 76 12.40 -9.77 7.12
CA GLU A 76 12.09 -10.81 6.12
C GLU A 76 12.49 -10.45 4.67
N PHE A 77 12.80 -9.18 4.38
CA PHE A 77 13.06 -8.72 3.01
C PHE A 77 14.37 -7.95 2.87
N PRO A 78 15.53 -8.64 2.85
CA PRO A 78 16.79 -7.99 2.47
C PRO A 78 16.65 -7.39 1.07
N ALA A 79 17.19 -6.18 0.89
CA ALA A 79 17.11 -5.40 -0.36
C ALA A 79 17.52 -6.27 -1.56
N ALA A 80 16.53 -6.68 -2.36
CA ALA A 80 16.80 -7.55 -3.51
C ALA A 80 17.60 -6.78 -4.58
N ALA A 81 18.83 -7.22 -4.80
CA ALA A 81 19.80 -6.63 -5.71
C ALA A 81 19.49 -6.92 -7.20
N MET A 82 19.70 -5.88 -8.01
CA MET A 82 19.90 -5.82 -9.47
C MET A 82 18.82 -6.36 -10.43
N GLY A 83 18.45 -5.54 -11.43
CA GLY A 83 17.63 -5.93 -12.58
C GLY A 83 16.13 -5.59 -12.49
N HIS A 84 15.70 -4.79 -11.51
CA HIS A 84 14.31 -4.35 -11.48
C HIS A 84 14.02 -3.29 -12.55
N PRO A 85 12.87 -3.37 -13.24
CA PRO A 85 12.48 -2.43 -14.30
C PRO A 85 12.02 -1.09 -13.72
N THR A 86 12.76 -0.51 -12.77
CA THR A 86 12.42 0.77 -12.13
C THR A 86 13.63 1.66 -11.87
N ALA A 87 13.40 2.97 -11.85
CA ALA A 87 14.38 3.98 -11.53
C ALA A 87 13.77 5.09 -10.66
N VAL A 88 14.52 5.56 -9.65
CA VAL A 88 14.16 6.78 -8.90
C VAL A 88 14.47 7.98 -9.80
N VAL A 89 13.46 8.78 -10.15
CA VAL A 89 13.58 9.94 -11.06
C VAL A 89 13.46 11.28 -10.32
N ARG A 90 12.99 11.28 -9.07
CA ARG A 90 12.98 12.42 -8.16
C ARG A 90 13.16 11.90 -6.74
N THR A 91 13.92 12.59 -5.90
CA THR A 91 14.20 12.16 -4.50
C THR A 91 13.38 12.91 -3.46
N ASP A 92 12.91 14.11 -3.78
CA ASP A 92 12.13 14.96 -2.87
C ASP A 92 11.08 15.81 -3.64
N PRO A 93 9.77 15.53 -3.49
CA PRO A 93 9.24 14.27 -2.97
C PRO A 93 9.64 13.11 -3.89
N VAL A 94 9.83 11.92 -3.31
CA VAL A 94 10.27 10.76 -4.08
C VAL A 94 9.32 10.40 -5.22
N VAL A 95 9.87 10.13 -6.40
CA VAL A 95 9.17 9.56 -7.54
C VAL A 95 9.99 8.42 -8.13
N VAL A 96 9.32 7.30 -8.37
CA VAL A 96 9.86 6.13 -9.03
C VAL A 96 9.13 5.93 -10.36
N GLN A 97 9.89 5.72 -11.42
CA GLN A 97 9.40 5.39 -12.74
C GLN A 97 9.53 3.89 -13.00
N TYR A 98 8.49 3.28 -13.56
CA TYR A 98 8.49 1.91 -14.07
C TYR A 98 8.81 1.88 -15.57
N SER A 99 9.55 0.86 -16.01
CA SER A 99 9.97 0.71 -17.40
C SER A 99 8.77 0.60 -18.33
N ARG A 100 8.73 1.49 -19.33
CA ARG A 100 7.71 1.44 -20.37
C ARG A 100 7.78 0.14 -21.17
N ALA A 101 8.97 -0.33 -21.54
CA ALA A 101 9.11 -1.59 -22.28
C ALA A 101 8.51 -2.77 -21.52
N ALA A 102 8.85 -2.91 -20.22
CA ALA A 102 8.30 -3.97 -19.37
C ALA A 102 6.79 -3.83 -19.15
N PHE A 103 6.26 -2.59 -19.17
CA PHE A 103 4.83 -2.33 -19.07
C PHE A 103 4.10 -2.76 -20.35
N GLU A 104 4.61 -2.35 -21.51
CA GLU A 104 3.99 -2.67 -22.81
C GLU A 104 3.94 -4.19 -23.02
N GLU A 105 5.03 -4.89 -22.71
CA GLU A 105 5.12 -6.34 -22.82
C GLU A 105 4.08 -7.07 -21.95
N LYS A 106 3.87 -6.60 -20.71
CA LYS A 106 3.13 -7.36 -19.69
C LYS A 106 1.69 -6.92 -19.50
N TYR A 107 1.39 -5.63 -19.65
CA TYR A 107 0.14 -5.04 -19.16
C TYR A 107 -0.70 -4.36 -20.22
N ARG A 108 -0.12 -3.92 -21.35
CA ARG A 108 -0.82 -3.11 -22.35
C ARG A 108 -2.12 -3.75 -22.86
N SER A 109 -2.13 -5.07 -23.01
CA SER A 109 -3.26 -5.83 -23.56
C SER A 109 -4.55 -5.75 -22.73
N VAL A 110 -4.48 -5.35 -21.46
CA VAL A 110 -5.62 -5.34 -20.53
C VAL A 110 -5.91 -3.96 -19.94
N MET A 111 -5.21 -2.93 -20.43
CA MET A 111 -5.35 -1.56 -19.93
C MET A 111 -6.74 -0.97 -20.17
N ASP A 112 -7.38 -1.30 -21.29
CA ASP A 112 -8.72 -0.82 -21.63
C ASP A 112 -9.79 -1.33 -20.65
N VAL A 113 -9.47 -2.34 -19.83
CA VAL A 113 -10.34 -2.89 -18.79
C VAL A 113 -9.98 -2.34 -17.40
N VAL A 114 -8.70 -2.21 -17.07
CA VAL A 114 -8.26 -1.75 -15.73
C VAL A 114 -8.39 -0.25 -15.55
N GLN A 115 -8.13 0.54 -16.60
CA GLN A 115 -8.18 2.00 -16.52
C GLN A 115 -9.57 2.54 -16.16
N PRO A 116 -10.69 2.08 -16.76
CA PRO A 116 -12.04 2.50 -16.37
C PRO A 116 -12.41 2.15 -14.93
N GLU A 117 -11.77 1.14 -14.35
CA GLU A 117 -11.99 0.72 -12.96
C GLU A 117 -11.06 1.41 -11.97
N THR A 118 -10.16 2.27 -12.45
CA THR A 118 -9.26 3.07 -11.62
C THR A 118 -9.84 4.47 -11.48
N ILE A 119 -10.04 4.89 -10.23
CA ILE A 119 -10.64 6.20 -9.91
C ILE A 119 -9.68 7.05 -9.10
N GLU A 120 -9.78 8.36 -9.26
CA GLU A 120 -9.14 9.33 -8.38
C GLU A 120 -10.01 9.57 -7.14
N LEU A 121 -9.41 9.50 -5.96
CA LEU A 121 -10.04 9.90 -4.72
C LEU A 121 -9.74 11.38 -4.45
N THR A 122 -10.78 12.20 -4.42
CA THR A 122 -10.64 13.67 -4.32
C THR A 122 -11.21 14.25 -3.01
N GLY A 123 -11.78 13.41 -2.14
CA GLY A 123 -12.36 13.88 -0.88
C GLY A 123 -12.53 12.79 0.18
N PRO A 124 -13.10 13.15 1.34
CA PRO A 124 -13.20 12.27 2.50
C PRO A 124 -14.28 11.18 2.37
N VAL A 125 -15.19 11.30 1.40
CA VAL A 125 -16.31 10.37 1.22
C VAL A 125 -15.89 9.26 0.27
N LEU A 126 -16.08 8.00 0.67
CA LEU A 126 -15.77 6.87 -0.18
C LEU A 126 -16.78 6.78 -1.34
N PRO A 127 -16.32 6.59 -2.58
CA PRO A 127 -17.20 6.44 -3.73
C PRO A 127 -17.95 5.10 -3.67
N ALA A 128 -19.10 5.03 -4.34
CA ALA A 128 -20.04 3.92 -4.28
C ALA A 128 -19.48 2.49 -4.52
N PRO A 129 -18.43 2.23 -5.33
CA PRO A 129 -17.85 0.88 -5.44
C PRO A 129 -16.90 0.51 -4.29
N VAL A 130 -16.45 1.50 -3.50
CA VAL A 130 -15.47 1.28 -2.43
C VAL A 130 -16.20 0.98 -1.11
N ARG A 131 -15.69 0.00 -0.37
CA ARG A 131 -16.24 -0.48 0.89
C ARG A 131 -15.16 -0.38 1.96
N GLU A 132 -15.55 0.08 3.15
CA GLU A 132 -14.62 0.11 4.26
C GLU A 132 -14.14 -1.28 4.65
N GLY A 133 -12.92 -1.35 5.18
CA GLY A 133 -12.37 -2.56 5.75
C GLY A 133 -11.99 -3.65 4.76
N ARG A 134 -12.02 -3.33 3.46
CA ARG A 134 -11.49 -4.19 2.40
C ARG A 134 -10.17 -3.60 1.89
N PRO A 135 -9.21 -4.45 1.51
CA PRO A 135 -7.99 -4.00 0.86
C PRO A 135 -8.25 -3.66 -0.61
N TYR A 136 -7.62 -2.59 -1.06
CA TYR A 136 -7.64 -2.12 -2.45
C TYR A 136 -6.23 -1.80 -2.91
N MET A 137 -5.96 -1.93 -4.21
CA MET A 137 -4.71 -1.50 -4.80
C MET A 137 -4.76 0.01 -4.99
N TYR A 138 -3.70 0.70 -4.57
CA TYR A 138 -3.58 2.15 -4.77
C TYR A 138 -2.24 2.54 -5.36
N VAL A 139 -2.22 3.72 -5.98
CA VAL A 139 -1.02 4.47 -6.35
C VAL A 139 -1.23 5.93 -5.98
N ILE A 140 -0.19 6.58 -5.46
CA ILE A 140 -0.07 8.04 -5.48
C ILE A 140 0.89 8.37 -6.62
N ASP A 141 0.44 9.09 -7.63
CA ASP A 141 1.27 9.41 -8.80
C ASP A 141 2.28 10.55 -8.52
N GLU A 142 2.97 11.03 -9.56
CA GLU A 142 3.95 12.11 -9.42
C GLU A 142 3.33 13.49 -9.13
N ASP A 143 2.03 13.66 -9.44
CA ASP A 143 1.23 14.87 -9.21
C ASP A 143 0.51 14.83 -7.85
N GLY A 144 0.65 13.72 -7.11
CA GLY A 144 0.02 13.52 -5.81
C GLY A 144 -1.46 13.12 -5.91
N ARG A 145 -1.95 12.66 -7.06
CA ARG A 145 -3.32 12.11 -7.17
C ARG A 145 -3.37 10.74 -6.52
N PHE A 146 -4.38 10.49 -5.70
CA PHE A 146 -4.60 9.19 -5.07
C PHE A 146 -5.50 8.35 -5.98
N LEU A 147 -4.88 7.44 -6.73
CA LEU A 147 -5.53 6.56 -7.68
C LEU A 147 -5.81 5.21 -7.02
N LEU A 148 -7.04 4.73 -7.16
CA LEU A 148 -7.53 3.50 -6.54
C LEU A 148 -8.15 2.60 -7.60
N TRP A 149 -7.69 1.35 -7.69
CA TRP A 149 -8.43 0.34 -8.45
C TRP A 149 -9.61 -0.14 -7.62
N THR A 150 -10.82 -0.04 -8.19
CA THR A 150 -12.09 -0.20 -7.44
C THR A 150 -12.43 -1.64 -7.08
N ARG A 151 -11.73 -2.63 -7.63
CA ARG A 151 -11.88 -4.02 -7.19
C ARG A 151 -11.10 -4.27 -5.90
N SER A 152 -11.81 -4.71 -4.87
CA SER A 152 -11.20 -5.12 -3.61
C SER A 152 -10.65 -6.53 -3.68
N PHE A 153 -9.69 -6.84 -2.81
CA PHE A 153 -9.24 -8.21 -2.55
C PHE A 153 -9.78 -8.71 -1.21
N SER A 154 -9.66 -10.01 -0.99
CA SER A 154 -9.69 -10.63 0.34
C SER A 154 -8.29 -10.63 0.96
N PHE A 155 -8.22 -10.71 2.29
CA PHE A 155 -6.93 -10.93 2.96
C PHE A 155 -6.30 -12.25 2.55
N GLU A 156 -7.10 -13.28 2.29
CA GLU A 156 -6.62 -14.57 1.80
C GLU A 156 -5.87 -14.45 0.46
N GLU A 157 -6.41 -13.66 -0.49
CA GLU A 157 -5.75 -13.38 -1.77
C GLU A 157 -4.42 -12.65 -1.59
N LEU A 158 -4.35 -11.73 -0.62
CA LEU A 158 -3.10 -11.07 -0.24
C LEU A 158 -2.10 -12.05 0.40
N VAL A 159 -2.59 -12.97 1.25
CA VAL A 159 -1.77 -13.95 2.00
C VAL A 159 -1.11 -14.95 1.09
N PHE A 160 -1.91 -15.59 0.25
CA PHE A 160 -1.45 -16.77 -0.47
C PHE A 160 -0.87 -16.44 -1.83
N GLY A 161 -1.08 -15.22 -2.37
CA GLY A 161 -0.49 -14.74 -3.63
C GLY A 161 -0.75 -15.62 -4.87
N ARG A 162 -1.47 -16.73 -4.69
CA ARG A 162 -1.81 -17.76 -5.68
C ARG A 162 -2.98 -17.31 -6.54
N ASN A 163 -3.86 -16.49 -5.99
CA ASN A 163 -4.99 -15.88 -6.68
C ASN A 163 -4.75 -14.38 -6.82
N LYS A 164 -3.75 -14.00 -7.62
CA LYS A 164 -3.62 -12.59 -8.02
C LYS A 164 -4.89 -12.22 -8.76
N ALA A 165 -5.49 -11.07 -8.44
CA ALA A 165 -6.62 -10.62 -9.26
C ALA A 165 -6.14 -10.47 -10.70
N THR A 166 -6.80 -11.17 -11.60
CA THR A 166 -6.49 -11.14 -13.02
C THR A 166 -7.59 -10.43 -13.79
N VAL A 167 -7.20 -9.85 -14.91
CA VAL A 167 -8.09 -9.41 -15.96
C VAL A 167 -7.61 -10.11 -17.23
N ASN A 168 -8.47 -10.92 -17.84
CA ASN A 168 -8.10 -11.76 -19.00
C ASN A 168 -6.78 -12.53 -18.76
N ASP A 169 -6.68 -13.21 -17.61
CA ASP A 169 -5.51 -13.96 -17.15
C ASP A 169 -4.22 -13.16 -16.90
N VAL A 170 -4.25 -11.84 -17.09
CA VAL A 170 -3.14 -10.94 -16.76
C VAL A 170 -3.28 -10.46 -15.31
N PRO A 171 -2.30 -10.71 -14.42
CA PRO A 171 -2.32 -10.19 -13.07
C PRO A 171 -2.30 -8.66 -13.05
N VAL A 172 -3.25 -8.05 -12.34
CA VAL A 172 -3.27 -6.59 -12.17
C VAL A 172 -2.09 -6.14 -11.32
N GLY A 173 -1.40 -5.09 -11.74
CA GLY A 173 -0.24 -4.52 -11.04
C GLY A 173 -0.31 -3.00 -10.95
N HIS A 174 0.38 -2.45 -9.94
CA HIS A 174 0.42 -0.99 -9.69
C HIS A 174 0.74 -0.13 -10.92
N PRO A 175 1.65 -0.50 -11.85
CA PRO A 175 1.90 0.31 -13.05
C PRO A 175 0.65 0.57 -13.90
N MET A 176 -0.35 -0.31 -13.85
CA MET A 176 -1.60 -0.17 -14.59
C MET A 176 -2.50 0.95 -14.06
N LEU A 177 -2.25 1.43 -12.83
CA LEU A 177 -2.99 2.55 -12.25
C LEU A 177 -2.40 3.91 -12.65
N VAL A 178 -1.21 3.96 -13.27
CA VAL A 178 -0.51 5.19 -13.68
C VAL A 178 -0.03 5.15 -15.14
N PRO A 179 -0.94 4.99 -16.12
CA PRO A 179 -0.58 4.56 -17.48
C PRO A 179 0.29 5.53 -18.29
N ASP A 180 0.23 6.83 -18.02
CA ASP A 180 0.86 7.83 -18.88
C ASP A 180 2.39 7.88 -18.70
N ARG A 181 2.85 8.22 -17.50
CA ARG A 181 4.28 8.40 -17.25
C ARG A 181 4.88 7.22 -16.48
N LEU A 182 4.04 6.28 -16.04
CA LEU A 182 4.43 5.12 -15.22
C LEU A 182 5.24 5.58 -14.00
N ARG A 183 4.88 6.72 -13.44
CA ARG A 183 5.55 7.37 -12.31
C ARG A 183 4.64 7.38 -11.10
N ALA A 184 5.19 6.95 -9.99
CA ALA A 184 4.50 6.91 -8.72
C ALA A 184 5.40 7.45 -7.62
N SER A 185 4.78 8.03 -6.60
CA SER A 185 5.43 8.46 -5.36
C SER A 185 5.18 7.46 -4.22
N ALA A 186 4.09 6.69 -4.30
CA ALA A 186 3.77 5.58 -3.41
C ALA A 186 2.83 4.59 -4.11
N ALA A 187 2.82 3.32 -3.71
CA ALA A 187 1.90 2.31 -4.22
C ALA A 187 1.93 1.05 -3.35
N GLY A 188 0.78 0.39 -3.25
CA GLY A 188 0.63 -0.83 -2.48
C GLY A 188 -0.85 -1.15 -2.28
N GLU A 189 -1.22 -1.47 -1.05
CA GLU A 189 -2.60 -1.73 -0.65
C GLU A 189 -3.08 -0.77 0.44
N VAL A 190 -4.35 -0.37 0.37
CA VAL A 190 -4.99 0.50 1.35
C VAL A 190 -6.28 -0.11 1.86
N VAL A 191 -6.55 0.08 3.15
CA VAL A 191 -7.82 -0.24 3.81
C VAL A 191 -8.37 1.03 4.45
N PHE A 192 -9.60 1.39 4.08
CA PHE A 192 -10.31 2.54 4.63
C PHE A 192 -11.17 2.16 5.84
N ILE A 193 -11.27 3.03 6.84
CA ILE A 193 -12.03 2.80 8.08
C ILE A 193 -12.82 4.06 8.44
N GLY A 194 -14.12 3.95 8.79
CA GLY A 194 -14.85 5.07 9.41
C GLY A 194 -16.30 5.34 8.98
N GLY A 195 -16.88 4.50 8.14
CA GLY A 195 -18.20 4.68 7.53
C GLY A 195 -18.14 5.36 6.15
N PRO A 196 -19.18 6.11 5.72
CA PRO A 196 -19.15 6.78 4.41
C PRO A 196 -18.06 7.85 4.31
N GLN A 197 -17.61 8.40 5.45
CA GLN A 197 -16.44 9.27 5.54
C GLN A 197 -15.26 8.50 6.14
N VAL A 198 -14.10 8.59 5.49
CA VAL A 198 -12.85 8.00 5.97
C VAL A 198 -12.42 8.69 7.27
N ARG A 199 -12.13 7.90 8.30
CA ARG A 199 -11.64 8.35 9.63
C ARG A 199 -10.29 7.78 10.01
N ALA A 200 -9.85 6.73 9.35
CA ALA A 200 -8.51 6.19 9.43
C ALA A 200 -8.20 5.41 8.15
N VAL A 201 -6.92 5.24 7.86
CA VAL A 201 -6.43 4.35 6.80
C VAL A 201 -5.32 3.48 7.33
N VAL A 202 -5.28 2.24 6.86
CA VAL A 202 -4.17 1.32 7.08
C VAL A 202 -3.58 1.00 5.71
N ILE A 203 -2.29 1.29 5.53
CA ILE A 203 -1.61 1.29 4.24
C ILE A 203 -0.40 0.36 4.30
N ASN A 204 -0.44 -0.64 3.45
CA ASN A 204 0.74 -1.36 3.02
C ASN A 204 1.36 -0.62 1.82
N ASN A 205 2.55 -0.04 1.94
CA ASN A 205 3.23 0.63 0.82
C ASN A 205 4.31 -0.25 0.15
N LYS A 206 4.06 -1.57 0.09
CA LYS A 206 4.89 -2.49 -0.67
C LYS A 206 4.33 -2.70 -2.07
N SER A 207 5.07 -2.18 -3.03
CA SER A 207 4.90 -2.55 -4.43
C SER A 207 6.12 -3.32 -4.91
N GLY A 208 5.89 -4.56 -5.38
CA GLY A 208 6.92 -5.34 -6.06
C GLY A 208 7.36 -4.72 -7.40
N HIS A 209 6.56 -3.80 -7.95
CA HIS A 209 6.86 -3.07 -9.17
C HIS A 209 7.72 -1.86 -8.86
N PHE A 210 7.22 -0.90 -8.06
CA PHE A 210 7.86 0.39 -7.85
C PHE A 210 8.96 0.41 -6.78
N ARG A 211 8.85 -0.36 -5.69
CA ARG A 211 9.86 -0.39 -4.60
C ARG A 211 10.23 0.99 -4.04
N PHE A 212 9.35 1.62 -3.27
CA PHE A 212 9.61 2.96 -2.75
C PHE A 212 10.62 2.97 -1.59
N PRO A 213 11.43 4.05 -1.44
CA PRO A 213 12.25 4.26 -0.25
C PRO A 213 11.40 4.71 0.95
N PRO A 214 12.00 4.73 2.16
CA PRO A 214 11.37 5.18 3.38
C PRO A 214 10.71 6.56 3.38
N SER A 215 11.21 7.49 2.55
CA SER A 215 10.64 8.84 2.44
C SER A 215 9.25 8.88 1.82
N SER A 216 8.82 7.83 1.09
CA SER A 216 7.46 7.77 0.51
C SER A 216 6.35 7.75 1.57
N ARG A 217 6.67 7.45 2.83
CA ARG A 217 5.72 7.58 3.95
C ARG A 217 5.15 9.00 4.07
N GLU A 218 6.00 10.01 3.93
CA GLU A 218 5.60 11.41 4.06
C GLU A 218 4.60 11.78 2.96
N VAL A 219 4.86 11.33 1.73
CA VAL A 219 3.93 11.51 0.59
C VAL A 219 2.56 10.90 0.88
N ILE A 220 2.51 9.70 1.47
CA ILE A 220 1.26 9.05 1.84
C ILE A 220 0.52 9.86 2.91
N VAL A 221 1.21 10.23 3.98
CA VAL A 221 0.61 10.98 5.10
C VAL A 221 0.06 12.32 4.61
N ASP A 222 0.84 13.06 3.82
CA ASP A 222 0.41 14.35 3.25
C ASP A 222 -0.79 14.20 2.32
N CYS A 223 -0.79 13.17 1.48
CA CYS A 223 -1.89 12.87 0.58
C CYS A 223 -3.18 12.53 1.37
N CYS A 224 -3.07 11.68 2.39
CA CYS A 224 -4.19 11.34 3.26
C CYS A 224 -4.71 12.53 4.07
N ARG A 225 -3.81 13.40 4.55
CA ARG A 225 -4.17 14.65 5.23
C ARG A 225 -4.96 15.58 4.31
N ARG A 226 -4.52 15.74 3.05
CA ARG A 226 -5.18 16.61 2.07
C ARG A 226 -6.54 16.09 1.62
N ILE A 227 -6.63 14.82 1.24
CA ILE A 227 -7.83 14.23 0.62
C ILE A 227 -8.87 13.88 1.67
N PHE A 228 -8.44 13.18 2.74
CA PHE A 228 -9.34 12.63 3.75
C PHE A 228 -9.43 13.47 5.01
N ARG A 229 -8.61 14.54 5.14
CA ARG A 229 -8.55 15.39 6.34
C ARG A 229 -8.20 14.61 7.61
N LEU A 230 -7.38 13.57 7.44
CA LEU A 230 -6.95 12.72 8.55
C LEU A 230 -5.79 13.36 9.32
N PRO A 231 -5.78 13.27 10.65
CA PRO A 231 -4.57 13.50 11.42
C PRO A 231 -3.55 12.39 11.17
N ASP A 232 -2.27 12.68 11.38
CA ASP A 232 -1.17 11.74 11.12
C ASP A 232 -1.29 10.45 11.93
N ASP A 233 -1.84 10.53 13.14
CA ASP A 233 -2.07 9.37 14.02
C ASP A 233 -3.25 8.50 13.58
N ALA A 234 -3.96 8.85 12.51
CA ALA A 234 -5.00 8.05 11.86
C ALA A 234 -4.53 7.41 10.53
N VAL A 235 -3.25 7.56 10.18
CA VAL A 235 -2.64 7.00 8.97
C VAL A 235 -1.56 5.99 9.37
N ASP A 236 -1.91 4.70 9.38
CA ASP A 236 -0.95 3.64 9.68
C ASP A 236 -0.26 3.17 8.39
N VAL A 237 1.03 3.48 8.24
CA VAL A 237 1.87 2.99 7.13
C VAL A 237 2.94 2.05 7.69
N PHE A 238 3.04 0.82 7.18
CA PHE A 238 3.94 -0.20 7.76
C PHE A 238 5.01 -0.78 6.82
N ILE A 239 5.03 -0.42 5.53
CA ILE A 239 6.17 -0.79 4.66
C ILE A 239 6.77 0.43 4.00
N VAL A 240 8.07 0.61 4.22
CA VAL A 240 8.83 1.68 3.62
C VAL A 240 10.26 1.19 3.40
N GLY A 241 10.45 0.35 2.38
CA GLY A 241 11.74 -0.30 2.11
C GLY A 241 11.76 -1.02 0.77
N GLY A 242 12.43 -0.41 -0.21
CA GLY A 242 12.62 -0.94 -1.57
C GLY A 242 13.97 -0.54 -2.20
N PHE A 243 14.56 0.55 -1.70
CA PHE A 243 15.95 0.94 -1.94
C PHE A 243 16.55 1.31 -0.58
N GLU A 244 17.71 0.73 -0.23
CA GLU A 244 18.56 1.38 0.75
C GLU A 244 18.93 2.76 0.21
N SER A 245 18.91 3.79 1.06
CA SER A 245 19.30 5.17 0.73
C SER A 245 20.66 5.24 0.01
N ARG A 246 21.55 4.26 0.21
CA ARG A 246 22.87 4.14 -0.42
C ARG A 246 22.85 3.83 -1.93
N LEU A 247 21.74 3.33 -2.49
CA LEU A 247 21.65 3.04 -3.93
C LEU A 247 21.15 4.22 -4.76
N VAL A 248 20.48 5.19 -4.14
CA VAL A 248 19.90 6.35 -4.86
C VAL A 248 20.99 7.23 -5.48
N GLU A 249 22.17 7.31 -4.85
CA GLU A 249 23.31 8.08 -5.37
C GLU A 249 23.89 7.52 -6.68
N ARG A 250 23.65 6.24 -7.02
CA ARG A 250 24.20 5.60 -8.24
C ARG A 250 23.23 5.56 -9.42
N THR A 251 21.92 5.55 -9.19
CA THR A 251 20.92 5.37 -10.26
C THR A 251 20.59 6.65 -11.02
N LEU A 252 20.87 7.83 -10.44
CA LEU A 252 20.61 9.13 -11.08
C LEU A 252 21.43 9.37 -12.36
N VAL A 253 22.40 8.52 -12.70
CA VAL A 253 23.31 8.71 -13.84
C VAL A 253 22.76 8.09 -15.15
N LEU A 254 21.68 7.30 -15.12
CA LEU A 254 21.21 6.53 -16.28
C LEU A 254 19.84 6.93 -16.86
N ALA A 255 19.22 8.00 -16.37
CA ALA A 255 17.85 8.40 -16.78
C ALA A 255 17.78 9.40 -17.96
N ASP A 256 18.91 9.78 -18.56
CA ASP A 256 18.93 10.58 -19.79
C ASP A 256 18.66 9.69 -21.01
N GLU A 257 17.42 9.23 -21.18
CA GLU A 257 16.93 8.89 -22.52
C GLU A 257 16.41 10.18 -23.18
N PRO A 258 16.84 10.49 -24.42
CA PRO A 258 16.41 11.70 -25.10
C PRO A 258 14.90 11.67 -25.36
N GLU A 259 14.20 12.76 -25.04
CA GLU A 259 12.82 12.95 -25.45
C GLU A 259 12.70 12.78 -26.98
N PRO A 260 11.66 12.09 -27.49
CA PRO A 260 11.43 12.00 -28.92
C PRO A 260 11.09 13.39 -29.44
N VAL A 261 12.02 13.98 -30.20
CA VAL A 261 11.81 15.23 -30.93
C VAL A 261 10.64 15.01 -31.90
N SER A 262 9.48 15.59 -31.60
CA SER A 262 8.35 15.62 -32.52
C SER A 262 8.66 16.58 -33.67
N GLY A 263 9.39 16.10 -34.68
CA GLY A 263 9.54 16.80 -35.94
C GLY A 263 8.22 16.76 -36.71
N ARG A 264 7.51 17.89 -36.78
CA ARG A 264 6.55 18.12 -37.86
C ARG A 264 7.35 18.25 -39.16
N VAL A 265 7.21 17.28 -40.04
CA VAL A 265 7.57 17.44 -41.45
C VAL A 265 6.37 18.10 -42.11
N GLU A 266 6.50 19.39 -42.42
CA GLU A 266 5.63 20.03 -43.41
C GLU A 266 6.09 19.55 -44.79
N VAL A 267 5.15 19.01 -45.57
CA VAL A 267 5.28 18.75 -47.01
C VAL A 267 4.40 19.76 -47.73
#